data_AF-A0A3D4DG92-F1
#
_entry.id   AF-A0A3D4DG92-F1
#
_cell.length_a   1.000
_cell.length_b   1.000
_cell.length_c   1.000
_cell.angle_alpha   90.00
_cell.angle_beta   90.00
_cell.angle_gamma   90.00
#
_symmetry.space_group_name_H-M   'P 1'
#
loop_
_entity.id
_entity.type
_entity.pdbx_description
1 polymer ?
#
loop_
_entity_poly.entity_id
_entity_poly.type
_entity_poly.pdbx_seq_one_letter_code
_entity_poly.pdbx_strand_id
1 'polypeptide(L)'
;MSRKWNRNNRKRVFKNSRRKKEIVEICQKNGIKVIGTVFYKTADEIKKIIEVCQENEIEVTRSVFYRTAEEVKEIVEICQENEIEVTGTVFLKRAFEIKEIVKVCKDNEIEVTGSVFRRTATGIKEIVKVCKENGIEVTGSVFTKNSKQLKENIEYIKQNYGEEYLTNLIVSKNLKHLQKTLPYLQSIGVLETIKTSASILSLTLEEIKERQVFIESIGEPIVKGNKFNPIFGMIQKRYQKNVKEYEEKKKLIGEIKGAIQEGQELDEQINSKEQSQK
;
A
#
# COMPACT_ATOMS: atom_id res chain seq x y z
N MET A 1 14.98 -46.57 -31.74
CA MET A 1 13.57 -46.28 -31.37
C MET A 1 13.36 -44.80 -31.06
N SER A 2 13.44 -43.88 -32.04
CA SER A 2 13.31 -42.43 -31.76
C SER A 2 12.71 -41.59 -32.90
N ARG A 3 11.70 -42.13 -33.60
CA ARG A 3 11.01 -41.41 -34.71
C ARG A 3 9.48 -41.40 -34.61
N LYS A 4 8.92 -41.64 -33.42
CA LYS A 4 7.50 -41.46 -33.10
C LYS A 4 7.31 -40.36 -32.05
N TRP A 5 8.01 -39.23 -32.16
CA TRP A 5 7.46 -38.01 -31.58
C TRP A 5 6.24 -37.64 -32.42
N ASN A 6 5.10 -38.13 -31.94
CA ASN A 6 3.83 -38.28 -32.65
C ASN A 6 3.41 -36.98 -33.36
N ARG A 7 3.04 -37.05 -34.65
CA ARG A 7 2.55 -35.91 -35.46
C ARG A 7 1.42 -35.14 -34.74
N ASN A 8 0.64 -35.84 -33.93
CA ASN A 8 -0.41 -35.26 -33.07
C ASN A 8 0.15 -34.40 -31.93
N ASN A 9 1.29 -34.78 -31.34
CA ASN A 9 1.97 -33.96 -30.33
C ASN A 9 2.55 -32.68 -30.96
N ARG A 10 3.15 -32.75 -32.17
CA ARG A 10 3.59 -31.54 -32.91
C ARG A 10 2.44 -30.58 -33.20
N LYS A 11 1.32 -31.08 -33.72
CA LYS A 11 0.13 -30.28 -34.01
C LYS A 11 -0.46 -29.65 -32.74
N ARG A 12 -0.50 -30.39 -31.62
CA ARG A 12 -0.99 -29.90 -30.33
C ARG A 12 -0.08 -28.81 -29.74
N VAL A 13 1.23 -29.00 -29.77
CA VAL A 13 2.22 -28.00 -29.31
C VAL A 13 2.16 -26.74 -30.17
N PHE A 14 2.05 -26.87 -31.49
CA PHE A 14 1.96 -25.74 -32.41
C PHE A 14 0.66 -24.94 -32.25
N LYS A 15 -0.49 -25.61 -32.11
CA LYS A 15 -1.79 -24.97 -31.84
C LYS A 15 -1.80 -24.24 -30.50
N ASN A 16 -1.20 -24.83 -29.46
CA ASN A 16 -1.02 -24.18 -28.16
C ASN A 16 -0.06 -22.98 -28.22
N SER A 17 0.97 -23.02 -29.07
CA SER A 17 1.89 -21.89 -29.27
C SER A 17 1.19 -20.71 -29.97
N ARG A 18 0.40 -20.95 -31.02
CA ARG A 18 -0.38 -19.90 -31.70
C ARG A 18 -1.40 -19.22 -30.78
N ARG A 19 -2.21 -20.00 -30.05
CA ARG A 19 -3.19 -19.46 -29.10
C ARG A 19 -2.53 -18.57 -28.04
N LYS A 20 -1.37 -18.98 -27.51
CA LYS A 20 -0.65 -18.18 -26.52
C LYS A 20 -0.15 -16.85 -27.10
N LYS A 21 0.35 -16.85 -28.35
CA LYS A 21 0.79 -15.63 -29.04
C LYS A 21 -0.37 -14.64 -29.23
N GLU A 22 -1.51 -15.13 -29.70
CA GLU A 22 -2.71 -14.30 -29.88
C GLU A 22 -3.16 -13.64 -28.57
N ILE A 23 -3.20 -14.40 -27.47
CA ILE A 23 -3.53 -13.86 -26.14
C ILE A 23 -2.55 -12.77 -25.70
N VAL A 24 -1.25 -12.97 -25.94
CA VAL A 24 -0.21 -11.97 -25.62
C VAL A 24 -0.42 -10.69 -26.43
N GLU A 25 -0.69 -10.82 -27.73
CA GLU A 25 -0.94 -9.67 -28.60
C GLU A 25 -2.18 -8.88 -28.17
N ILE A 26 -3.27 -9.56 -27.80
CA ILE A 26 -4.49 -8.90 -27.29
C ILE A 26 -4.18 -8.12 -26.00
N CYS A 27 -3.50 -8.73 -25.04
CA CYS A 27 -3.13 -8.07 -23.79
C CYS A 27 -2.24 -6.84 -24.06
N GLN A 28 -1.20 -6.98 -24.89
CA GLN A 28 -0.27 -5.88 -25.21
C GLN A 28 -0.98 -4.72 -25.90
N LYS A 29 -1.86 -4.99 -26.86
CA LYS A 29 -2.65 -3.95 -27.55
C LYS A 29 -3.55 -3.15 -26.60
N ASN A 30 -3.98 -3.77 -25.51
CA ASN A 30 -4.83 -3.13 -24.50
C ASN A 30 -4.05 -2.63 -23.28
N GLY A 31 -2.71 -2.57 -23.34
CA GLY A 31 -1.88 -2.12 -22.21
C GLY A 31 -1.92 -3.03 -20.98
N ILE A 32 -2.41 -4.27 -21.13
CA ILE A 32 -2.58 -5.23 -20.04
C ILE A 32 -1.29 -6.03 -19.86
N LYS A 33 -0.79 -6.07 -18.63
CA LYS A 33 0.33 -6.94 -18.27
C LYS A 33 -0.06 -8.41 -18.45
N VAL A 34 0.68 -9.13 -19.30
CA VAL A 34 0.48 -10.56 -19.50
C VAL A 34 0.79 -11.33 -18.21
N ILE A 35 -0.20 -12.08 -17.73
CA ILE A 35 -0.15 -12.86 -16.49
C ILE A 35 -0.68 -14.27 -16.71
N GLY A 36 -0.31 -15.22 -15.84
CA GLY A 36 -0.67 -16.63 -16.01
C GLY A 36 -2.18 -16.88 -16.18
N THR A 37 -3.03 -16.07 -15.54
CA THR A 37 -4.48 -16.26 -15.49
C THR A 37 -5.17 -16.04 -16.83
N VAL A 38 -4.64 -15.17 -17.70
CA VAL A 38 -5.22 -14.96 -19.03
C VAL A 38 -5.12 -16.22 -19.89
N PHE A 39 -4.11 -17.06 -19.69
CA PHE A 39 -3.93 -18.29 -20.48
C PHE A 39 -4.93 -19.40 -20.14
N TYR A 40 -5.73 -19.26 -19.08
CA TYR A 40 -6.86 -20.16 -18.81
C TYR A 40 -8.08 -19.87 -19.70
N LYS A 41 -8.06 -18.77 -20.46
CA LYS A 41 -9.17 -18.31 -21.30
C LYS A 41 -8.85 -18.39 -22.78
N THR A 42 -9.87 -18.35 -23.63
CA THR A 42 -9.71 -18.20 -25.08
C THR A 42 -9.43 -16.73 -25.42
N ALA A 43 -8.91 -16.48 -26.62
CA ALA A 43 -8.70 -15.12 -27.11
C ALA A 43 -10.01 -14.34 -27.17
N ASP A 44 -11.10 -14.97 -27.64
CA ASP A 44 -12.41 -14.34 -27.73
C ASP A 44 -13.00 -14.01 -26.36
N GLU A 45 -12.82 -14.91 -25.39
CA GLU A 45 -13.26 -14.67 -24.01
C GLU A 45 -12.52 -13.48 -23.39
N ILE A 46 -11.21 -13.36 -23.62
CA ILE A 46 -10.43 -12.22 -23.14
C ILE A 46 -10.92 -10.91 -23.77
N LYS A 47 -11.20 -10.90 -25.08
CA LYS A 47 -11.73 -9.72 -25.77
C LYS A 47 -13.06 -9.27 -25.15
N LYS A 48 -14.00 -10.20 -24.97
CA LYS A 48 -15.29 -9.91 -24.34
C LYS A 48 -15.14 -9.34 -22.93
N ILE A 49 -14.25 -9.92 -22.11
CA ILE A 49 -13.98 -9.40 -20.77
C ILE A 49 -13.46 -7.96 -20.83
N ILE A 50 -12.52 -7.67 -21.74
CA ILE A 50 -11.96 -6.33 -21.92
C ILE A 50 -13.04 -5.35 -22.40
N GLU A 51 -13.88 -5.77 -23.35
CA GLU A 51 -15.00 -4.98 -23.87
C GLU A 51 -15.95 -4.59 -22.73
N VAL A 52 -16.41 -5.56 -21.92
CA VAL A 52 -17.28 -5.28 -20.76
C VAL A 52 -16.61 -4.29 -19.79
N CYS A 53 -15.32 -4.44 -19.51
CA CYS A 53 -14.62 -3.48 -18.65
C CYS A 53 -14.54 -2.08 -19.27
N GLN A 54 -14.22 -1.96 -20.56
CA GLN A 54 -14.11 -0.68 -21.26
C GLN A 54 -15.45 0.04 -21.35
N GLU A 55 -16.53 -0.70 -21.68
CA GLU A 55 -17.90 -0.18 -21.75
C GLU A 55 -18.38 0.41 -20.41
N ASN A 56 -17.83 -0.07 -19.30
CA ASN A 56 -18.21 0.34 -17.94
C ASN A 56 -17.11 1.18 -17.26
N GLU A 57 -16.11 1.65 -18.00
CA GLU A 57 -14.98 2.47 -17.49
C GLU A 57 -14.20 1.81 -16.33
N ILE A 58 -14.14 0.48 -16.33
CA ILE A 58 -13.47 -0.32 -15.29
C ILE A 58 -12.01 -0.56 -15.66
N GLU A 59 -11.11 -0.31 -14.71
CA GLU A 59 -9.71 -0.69 -14.87
C GLU A 59 -9.56 -2.21 -15.02
N VAL A 60 -8.96 -2.65 -16.13
CA VAL A 60 -8.69 -4.07 -16.40
C VAL A 60 -7.57 -4.58 -15.50
N THR A 61 -7.96 -5.05 -14.32
CA THR A 61 -7.05 -5.65 -13.36
C THR A 61 -6.94 -7.16 -13.54
N ARG A 62 -5.92 -7.77 -12.92
CA ARG A 62 -5.69 -9.21 -12.94
C ARG A 62 -6.93 -10.04 -12.57
N SER A 63 -7.69 -9.57 -11.58
CA SER A 63 -8.77 -10.33 -10.97
C SER A 63 -9.99 -10.48 -11.85
N VAL A 64 -10.20 -9.56 -12.80
CA VAL A 64 -11.28 -9.67 -13.80
C VAL A 64 -11.16 -11.00 -14.55
N PHE A 65 -9.94 -11.43 -14.87
CA PHE A 65 -9.69 -12.69 -15.57
C PHE A 65 -9.90 -13.96 -14.73
N TYR A 66 -10.33 -13.86 -13.47
CA TYR A 66 -10.83 -15.02 -12.71
C TYR A 66 -12.27 -15.39 -13.06
N ARG A 67 -12.99 -14.50 -13.76
CA ARG A 67 -14.42 -14.59 -14.06
C ARG A 67 -14.65 -14.72 -15.56
N THR A 68 -15.78 -15.30 -15.98
CA THR A 68 -16.16 -15.29 -17.41
C THR A 68 -16.67 -13.91 -17.81
N ALA A 69 -16.75 -13.60 -19.11
CA ALA A 69 -17.33 -12.35 -19.59
C ALA A 69 -18.75 -12.14 -19.06
N GLU A 70 -19.57 -13.19 -19.04
CA GLU A 70 -20.93 -13.15 -18.51
C GLU A 70 -20.95 -12.88 -17.00
N GLU A 71 -20.06 -13.53 -16.24
CA GLU A 71 -19.98 -13.31 -14.79
C GLU A 71 -19.39 -11.93 -14.46
N VAL A 72 -18.45 -11.40 -15.25
CA VAL A 72 -17.96 -10.02 -15.11
C VAL A 72 -19.13 -9.05 -15.27
N LYS A 73 -19.95 -9.23 -16.32
CA LYS A 73 -21.12 -8.39 -16.56
C LYS A 73 -22.11 -8.46 -15.39
N GLU A 74 -22.46 -9.65 -14.92
CA GLU A 74 -23.36 -9.81 -13.75
C GLU A 74 -22.79 -9.11 -12.50
N ILE A 75 -21.48 -9.25 -12.24
CA ILE A 75 -20.82 -8.59 -11.11
C ILE A 75 -20.92 -7.06 -11.22
N VAL A 76 -20.73 -6.50 -12.42
CA VAL A 76 -20.82 -5.06 -12.67
C VAL A 76 -22.24 -4.56 -12.43
N GLU A 77 -23.24 -5.25 -12.94
CA GLU A 77 -24.66 -4.93 -12.72
C GLU A 77 -25.00 -4.93 -11.23
N ILE A 78 -24.58 -5.96 -10.48
CA ILE A 78 -24.78 -6.02 -9.02
C ILE A 78 -24.14 -4.82 -8.32
N CYS A 79 -22.91 -4.44 -8.72
CA CYS A 79 -22.24 -3.30 -8.13
C CYS A 79 -22.97 -1.99 -8.44
N GLN A 80 -23.39 -1.76 -9.67
CA GLN A 80 -24.14 -0.57 -10.09
C GLN A 80 -25.49 -0.46 -9.36
N GLU A 81 -26.26 -1.55 -9.27
CA GLU A 81 -27.54 -1.61 -8.56
C GLU A 81 -27.41 -1.28 -7.06
N ASN A 82 -26.22 -1.46 -6.49
CA ASN A 82 -25.95 -1.24 -5.08
C ASN A 82 -25.03 -0.05 -4.82
N GLU A 83 -24.78 0.79 -5.84
CA GLU A 83 -23.92 1.97 -5.76
C GLU A 83 -22.50 1.67 -5.24
N ILE A 84 -21.96 0.51 -5.64
CA ILE A 84 -20.64 0.02 -5.23
C ILE A 84 -19.61 0.36 -6.31
N GLU A 85 -18.50 0.98 -5.90
CA GLU A 85 -17.36 1.20 -6.80
C GLU A 85 -16.77 -0.12 -7.31
N VAL A 86 -16.75 -0.27 -8.64
CA VAL A 86 -16.22 -1.47 -9.30
C VAL A 86 -14.70 -1.45 -9.32
N THR A 87 -14.12 -1.99 -8.25
CA THR A 87 -12.67 -2.15 -8.10
C THR A 87 -12.24 -3.59 -8.40
N GLY A 88 -10.96 -3.82 -8.71
CA GLY A 88 -10.45 -5.18 -8.97
C GLY A 88 -10.79 -6.20 -7.87
N THR A 89 -11.00 -5.79 -6.62
CA THR A 89 -11.35 -6.68 -5.51
C THR A 89 -12.71 -7.35 -5.64
N VAL A 90 -13.70 -6.75 -6.33
CA VAL A 90 -15.03 -7.36 -6.49
C VAL A 90 -14.94 -8.66 -7.28
N PHE A 91 -14.08 -8.71 -8.31
CA PHE A 91 -13.86 -9.88 -9.16
C PHE A 91 -13.11 -11.03 -8.46
N LEU A 92 -12.66 -10.84 -7.21
CA LEU A 92 -12.18 -11.94 -6.38
C LEU A 92 -13.32 -12.86 -5.93
N LYS A 93 -14.57 -12.43 -6.09
CA LYS A 93 -15.78 -13.12 -5.65
C LYS A 93 -16.68 -13.47 -6.83
N ARG A 94 -17.44 -14.55 -6.68
CA ARG A 94 -18.51 -14.88 -7.64
C ARG A 94 -19.69 -13.95 -7.40
N ALA A 95 -20.53 -13.76 -8.42
CA ALA A 95 -21.70 -12.89 -8.35
C ALA A 95 -22.61 -13.20 -7.14
N PHE A 96 -22.89 -14.48 -6.86
CA PHE A 96 -23.70 -14.85 -5.69
C PHE A 96 -23.02 -14.54 -4.34
N GLU A 97 -21.69 -14.67 -4.26
CA GLU A 97 -20.95 -14.31 -3.03
C GLU A 97 -20.98 -12.79 -2.81
N ILE A 98 -20.93 -12.00 -3.88
CA ILE A 98 -21.04 -10.54 -3.81
C ILE A 98 -22.42 -10.16 -3.25
N LYS A 99 -23.51 -10.72 -3.79
CA LYS A 99 -24.87 -10.50 -3.29
C LYS A 99 -24.98 -10.81 -1.78
N GLU A 100 -24.38 -11.92 -1.34
CA GLU A 100 -24.35 -12.29 0.09
C GLU A 100 -23.54 -11.29 0.94
N ILE A 101 -22.35 -10.89 0.46
CA ILE A 101 -21.50 -9.90 1.14
C ILE A 101 -22.22 -8.56 1.27
N VAL A 102 -22.83 -8.07 0.20
CA VAL A 102 -23.58 -6.81 0.18
C VAL A 102 -24.74 -6.86 1.18
N LYS A 103 -25.49 -7.96 1.22
CA LYS A 103 -26.56 -8.15 2.20
C LYS A 103 -26.03 -8.07 3.63
N VAL A 104 -24.96 -8.81 3.95
CA VAL A 104 -24.37 -8.79 5.29
C VAL A 104 -23.86 -7.41 5.68
N CYS A 105 -23.26 -6.66 4.75
CA CYS A 105 -22.85 -5.28 4.98
C CYS A 105 -24.03 -4.37 5.28
N LYS A 106 -25.10 -4.43 4.48
CA LYS A 106 -26.34 -3.66 4.71
C LYS A 106 -27.00 -4.00 6.06
N ASP A 107 -27.11 -5.30 6.38
CA ASP A 107 -27.68 -5.78 7.65
C ASP A 107 -26.87 -5.31 8.89
N ASN A 108 -25.63 -4.88 8.70
CA ASN A 108 -24.74 -4.40 9.77
C ASN A 108 -24.34 -2.93 9.62
N GLU A 109 -25.02 -2.17 8.74
CA GLU A 109 -24.77 -0.75 8.49
C GLU A 109 -23.30 -0.45 8.11
N ILE A 110 -22.70 -1.35 7.32
CA ILE A 110 -21.31 -1.26 6.86
C ILE A 110 -21.29 -0.72 5.44
N GLU A 111 -20.50 0.33 5.21
CA GLU A 111 -20.20 0.82 3.88
C GLU A 111 -19.49 -0.25 3.03
N VAL A 112 -20.03 -0.52 1.84
CA VAL A 112 -19.51 -1.54 0.93
C VAL A 112 -18.34 -0.98 0.13
N THR A 113 -17.15 -1.10 0.69
CA THR A 113 -15.90 -0.71 0.03
C THR A 113 -15.15 -1.92 -0.54
N GLY A 114 -14.19 -1.70 -1.45
CA GLY A 114 -13.42 -2.79 -2.08
C GLY A 114 -12.78 -3.80 -1.10
N SER A 115 -12.45 -3.39 0.12
CA SER A 115 -11.82 -4.27 1.12
C SER A 115 -12.72 -5.38 1.63
N VAL A 116 -14.06 -5.20 1.66
CA VAL A 116 -15.01 -6.20 2.14
C VAL A 116 -14.99 -7.46 1.27
N PHE A 117 -14.75 -7.30 -0.05
CA PHE A 117 -14.69 -8.40 -1.01
C PHE A 117 -13.43 -9.28 -0.87
N ARG A 118 -12.49 -8.89 0.01
CA ARG A 118 -11.38 -9.78 0.44
C ARG A 118 -11.83 -10.82 1.46
N ARG A 119 -13.09 -10.78 1.89
CA ARG A 119 -13.66 -11.66 2.93
C ARG A 119 -14.87 -12.41 2.39
N THR A 120 -15.25 -13.44 3.13
CA THR A 120 -16.55 -14.12 2.95
C THR A 120 -17.59 -13.42 3.82
N ALA A 121 -18.87 -13.62 3.53
CA ALA A 121 -19.96 -13.13 4.36
C ALA A 121 -19.82 -13.56 5.83
N THR A 122 -19.49 -14.84 6.08
CA THR A 122 -19.19 -15.35 7.43
C THR A 122 -17.99 -14.63 8.07
N GLY A 123 -16.90 -14.45 7.31
CA GLY A 123 -15.72 -13.75 7.81
C GLY A 123 -15.99 -12.29 8.16
N ILE A 124 -16.87 -11.61 7.42
CA ILE A 124 -17.33 -10.25 7.73
C ILE A 124 -18.07 -10.24 9.07
N LYS A 125 -19.04 -11.15 9.27
CA LYS A 125 -19.78 -11.26 10.54
C LYS A 125 -18.86 -11.48 11.74
N GLU A 126 -17.85 -12.33 11.59
CA GLU A 126 -16.85 -12.54 12.64
C GLU A 126 -16.03 -11.29 12.94
N ILE A 127 -15.58 -10.56 11.91
CA ILE A 127 -14.85 -9.29 12.07
C ILE A 127 -15.72 -8.26 12.78
N VAL A 128 -16.99 -8.12 12.37
CA VAL A 128 -17.96 -7.21 12.99
C VAL A 128 -18.14 -7.53 14.47
N LYS A 129 -18.30 -8.81 14.81
CA LYS A 129 -18.41 -9.26 16.20
C LYS A 129 -17.17 -8.86 17.01
N VAL A 130 -15.98 -9.14 16.49
CA VAL A 130 -14.71 -8.77 17.14
C VAL A 130 -14.59 -7.27 17.36
N CYS A 131 -14.94 -6.47 16.35
CA CYS A 131 -14.93 -5.01 16.46
C CYS A 131 -15.90 -4.51 17.54
N LYS A 132 -17.16 -4.96 17.49
CA LYS A 132 -18.20 -4.58 18.47
C LYS A 132 -17.83 -4.95 19.90
N GLU A 133 -17.30 -6.16 20.13
CA GLU A 133 -16.83 -6.63 21.44
C GLU A 133 -15.68 -5.79 22.02
N ASN A 134 -14.96 -5.04 21.18
CA ASN A 134 -13.80 -4.24 21.57
C ASN A 134 -13.99 -2.73 21.37
N GLY A 135 -15.22 -2.27 21.11
CA GLY A 135 -15.50 -0.84 20.92
C GLY A 135 -14.84 -0.24 19.68
N ILE A 136 -14.51 -1.05 18.68
CA ILE A 136 -13.84 -0.61 17.45
C ILE A 136 -14.90 -0.34 16.38
N GLU A 137 -14.85 0.85 15.79
CA GLU A 137 -15.68 1.21 14.64
C GLU A 137 -15.39 0.31 13.43
N VAL A 138 -16.44 -0.20 12.80
CA VAL A 138 -16.35 -1.10 11.65
C VAL A 138 -16.21 -0.29 10.37
N THR A 139 -14.98 0.02 9.99
CA THR A 139 -14.67 0.70 8.72
C THR A 139 -14.03 -0.26 7.70
N GLY A 140 -13.88 0.19 6.45
CA GLY A 140 -13.23 -0.59 5.40
C GLY A 140 -11.83 -1.15 5.78
N SER A 141 -11.09 -0.48 6.67
CA SER A 141 -9.72 -0.89 7.03
C SER A 141 -9.66 -2.22 7.78
N VAL A 142 -10.66 -2.56 8.61
CA VAL A 142 -10.61 -3.79 9.44
C VAL A 142 -10.74 -5.05 8.58
N PHE A 143 -11.39 -4.96 7.42
CA PHE A 143 -11.55 -6.07 6.47
C PHE A 143 -10.26 -6.43 5.71
N THR A 144 -9.20 -5.64 5.84
CA THR A 144 -7.87 -6.01 5.34
C THR A 144 -7.24 -7.18 6.12
N LYS A 145 -7.79 -7.54 7.29
CA LYS A 145 -7.43 -8.70 8.12
C LYS A 145 -8.57 -9.70 8.25
N ASN A 146 -8.25 -10.96 8.51
CA ASN A 146 -9.26 -11.93 8.93
C ASN A 146 -9.51 -11.80 10.43
N SER A 147 -10.60 -12.40 10.92
CA SER A 147 -11.02 -12.34 12.32
C SER A 147 -9.92 -12.81 13.29
N LYS A 148 -9.18 -13.88 12.95
CA LYS A 148 -8.06 -14.37 13.75
C LYS A 148 -6.93 -13.34 13.87
N GLN A 149 -6.46 -12.80 12.75
CA GLN A 149 -5.41 -11.78 12.72
C GLN A 149 -5.82 -10.50 13.46
N LEU A 150 -7.08 -10.11 13.33
CA LEU A 150 -7.61 -8.93 14.02
C LEU A 150 -7.65 -9.15 15.54
N LYS A 151 -8.08 -10.32 16.00
CA LYS A 151 -8.05 -10.71 17.42
C LYS A 151 -6.63 -10.69 17.98
N GLU A 152 -5.67 -11.32 17.27
CA GLU A 152 -4.26 -11.35 17.68
C GLU A 152 -3.69 -9.92 17.81
N ASN A 153 -4.03 -9.03 16.87
CA ASN A 153 -3.64 -7.63 16.93
C ASN A 153 -4.24 -6.93 18.16
N ILE A 154 -5.56 -7.06 18.38
CA ILE A 154 -6.25 -6.44 19.52
C ILE A 154 -5.67 -6.92 20.84
N GLU A 155 -5.46 -8.23 20.99
CA GLU A 155 -4.90 -8.82 22.20
C GLU A 155 -3.49 -8.28 22.48
N TYR A 156 -2.63 -8.25 21.45
CA TYR A 156 -1.30 -7.66 21.57
C TYR A 156 -1.36 -6.20 22.02
N ILE A 157 -2.25 -5.39 21.42
CA ILE A 157 -2.37 -3.97 21.78
C ILE A 157 -2.88 -3.80 23.21
N LYS A 158 -3.94 -4.51 23.61
CA LYS A 158 -4.49 -4.46 24.97
C LYS A 158 -3.46 -4.84 26.02
N GLN A 159 -2.70 -5.92 25.79
CA GLN A 159 -1.72 -6.42 26.76
C GLN A 159 -0.50 -5.50 26.94
N ASN A 160 -0.12 -4.75 25.91
CA ASN A 160 1.16 -4.02 25.90
C ASN A 160 1.00 -2.50 25.97
N TYR A 161 -0.12 -1.93 25.52
CA TYR A 161 -0.30 -0.48 25.37
C TYR A 161 -1.62 0.05 25.94
N GLY A 162 -2.64 -0.79 26.11
CA GLY A 162 -3.95 -0.38 26.64
C GLY A 162 -5.05 -0.28 25.58
N GLU A 163 -6.29 -0.13 26.05
CA GLU A 163 -7.48 -0.11 25.18
C GLU A 163 -7.59 1.19 24.36
N GLU A 164 -7.02 2.29 24.84
CA GLU A 164 -6.98 3.58 24.16
C GLU A 164 -6.21 3.54 22.82
N TYR A 165 -5.43 2.48 22.60
CA TYR A 165 -4.69 2.23 21.35
C TYR A 165 -5.47 1.38 20.34
N LEU A 166 -6.70 0.97 20.65
CA LEU A 166 -7.55 0.16 19.77
C LEU A 166 -8.26 1.00 18.70
N THR A 167 -7.50 1.76 17.92
CA THR A 167 -8.04 2.47 16.77
C THR A 167 -8.04 1.57 15.54
N ASN A 168 -9.02 1.78 14.65
CA ASN A 168 -9.12 1.07 13.37
C ASN A 168 -7.81 1.10 12.56
N LEU A 169 -7.09 2.22 12.55
CA LEU A 169 -5.83 2.38 11.82
C LEU A 169 -4.67 1.57 12.41
N ILE A 170 -4.67 1.29 13.72
CA ILE A 170 -3.65 0.50 14.39
C ILE A 170 -3.97 -0.99 14.24
N VAL A 171 -5.18 -1.41 14.62
CA VAL A 171 -5.57 -2.84 14.62
C VAL A 171 -5.60 -3.45 13.21
N SER A 172 -5.71 -2.63 12.16
CA SER A 172 -5.63 -3.09 10.76
C SER A 172 -4.20 -3.36 10.27
N LYS A 173 -3.14 -3.03 11.03
CA LYS A 173 -1.74 -3.20 10.59
C LYS A 173 -1.27 -4.65 10.73
N ASN A 174 -0.10 -4.94 10.15
CA ASN A 174 0.52 -6.26 10.31
C ASN A 174 1.07 -6.42 11.74
N LEU A 175 0.77 -7.53 12.42
CA LEU A 175 1.23 -7.79 13.78
C LEU A 175 2.75 -7.69 13.94
N LYS A 176 3.51 -8.33 13.04
CA LYS A 176 4.98 -8.31 13.09
C LYS A 176 5.54 -6.91 12.90
N HIS A 177 4.83 -6.08 12.15
CA HIS A 177 5.19 -4.68 11.99
C HIS A 177 4.90 -3.90 13.27
N LEU A 178 3.71 -4.04 13.87
CA LEU A 178 3.35 -3.42 15.14
C LEU A 178 4.34 -3.79 16.26
N GLN A 179 4.68 -5.09 16.37
CA GLN A 179 5.63 -5.62 17.35
C GLN A 179 7.04 -5.02 17.26
N LYS A 180 7.42 -4.49 16.10
CA LYS A 180 8.72 -3.84 15.89
C LYS A 180 8.62 -2.32 16.04
N THR A 181 7.57 -1.73 15.49
CA THR A 181 7.44 -0.28 15.36
C THR A 181 6.92 0.37 16.62
N LEU A 182 5.92 -0.20 17.30
CA LEU A 182 5.35 0.42 18.51
C LEU A 182 6.37 0.53 19.66
N PRO A 183 7.18 -0.50 19.98
CA PRO A 183 8.23 -0.36 20.99
C PRO A 183 9.26 0.70 20.61
N TYR A 184 9.58 0.84 19.32
CA TYR A 184 10.49 1.87 18.85
C TYR A 184 9.91 3.27 19.04
N LEU A 185 8.65 3.51 18.63
CA LEU A 185 7.97 4.79 18.84
C LEU A 185 7.86 5.15 20.32
N GLN A 186 7.70 4.14 21.19
CA GLN A 186 7.72 4.35 22.64
C GLN A 186 9.12 4.70 23.15
N SER A 187 10.16 4.04 22.65
CA SER A 187 11.55 4.30 23.06
C SER A 187 12.02 5.73 22.73
N ILE A 188 11.49 6.33 21.67
CA ILE A 188 11.79 7.72 21.28
C ILE A 188 10.74 8.72 21.81
N GLY A 189 9.79 8.28 22.64
CA GLY A 189 8.84 9.15 23.34
C GLY A 189 7.72 9.74 22.47
N VAL A 190 7.41 9.15 21.31
CA VAL A 190 6.40 9.69 20.37
C VAL A 190 5.18 8.79 20.17
N LEU A 191 5.10 7.67 20.89
CA LEU A 191 4.03 6.67 20.76
C LEU A 191 2.64 7.30 20.82
N GLU A 192 2.40 8.18 21.78
CA GLU A 192 1.12 8.85 22.01
C GLU A 192 0.52 9.52 20.75
N THR A 193 1.39 10.00 19.85
CA THR A 193 1.01 10.65 18.58
C THR A 193 0.24 9.73 17.64
N ILE A 194 0.38 8.40 17.76
CA ILE A 194 -0.34 7.46 16.88
C ILE A 194 -1.85 7.42 17.16
N LYS A 195 -2.29 7.83 18.36
CA LYS A 195 -3.71 7.91 18.71
C LYS A 195 -4.46 8.93 17.84
N THR A 196 -3.80 10.03 17.49
CA THR A 196 -4.33 11.07 16.62
C THR A 196 -3.86 10.93 15.17
N SER A 197 -2.71 10.31 14.93
CA SER A 197 -2.07 10.22 13.61
C SER A 197 -1.30 8.91 13.43
N ALA A 198 -1.99 7.83 13.07
CA ALA A 198 -1.37 6.52 12.80
C ALA A 198 -0.69 6.41 11.40
N SER A 199 -0.54 7.50 10.65
CA SER A 199 0.02 7.51 9.28
C SER A 199 1.45 6.96 9.22
N ILE A 200 2.25 7.19 10.26
CA ILE A 200 3.63 6.68 10.41
C ILE A 200 3.70 5.15 10.35
N LEU A 201 2.63 4.44 10.75
CA LEU A 201 2.54 2.97 10.70
C LEU A 201 2.35 2.43 9.27
N SER A 202 2.46 3.29 8.25
CA SER A 202 2.49 2.89 6.84
C SER A 202 3.92 2.74 6.32
N LEU A 203 4.90 3.27 7.05
CA LEU A 203 6.34 3.13 6.76
C LEU A 203 6.90 1.86 7.40
N THR A 204 7.99 1.34 6.85
CA THR A 204 8.79 0.32 7.54
C THR A 204 9.54 0.93 8.73
N LEU A 205 10.03 0.08 9.66
CA LEU A 205 10.82 0.58 10.79
C LEU A 205 12.12 1.26 10.30
N GLU A 206 12.70 0.71 9.24
CA GLU A 206 13.91 1.24 8.61
C GLU A 206 13.66 2.62 8.00
N GLU A 207 12.55 2.79 7.27
CA GLU A 207 12.15 4.10 6.73
C GLU A 207 11.87 5.13 7.82
N ILE A 208 11.25 4.71 8.95
CA ILE A 208 11.03 5.60 10.10
C ILE A 208 12.37 6.07 10.67
N LYS A 209 13.30 5.15 10.92
CA LYS A 209 14.64 5.46 11.46
C LYS A 209 15.41 6.39 10.53
N GLU A 210 15.43 6.09 9.23
CA GLU A 210 16.09 6.90 8.22
C GLU A 210 15.54 8.34 8.21
N ARG A 211 14.21 8.48 8.18
CA ARG A 211 13.55 9.79 8.16
C ARG A 211 13.72 10.55 9.47
N GLN A 212 13.74 9.86 10.61
CA GLN A 212 14.04 10.47 11.91
C GLN A 212 15.42 11.11 11.90
N VAL A 213 16.46 10.38 11.49
CA VAL A 213 17.83 10.91 11.42
C VAL A 213 17.89 12.15 10.54
N PHE A 214 17.19 12.13 9.40
CA PHE A 214 17.10 13.31 8.53
C PHE A 214 16.40 14.49 9.21
N ILE A 215 15.24 14.28 9.84
CA ILE A 215 14.49 15.31 10.59
C ILE A 215 15.36 15.95 11.67
N GLU A 216 16.08 15.15 12.44
CA GLU A 216 17.00 15.64 13.48
C GLU A 216 18.17 16.43 12.87
N SER A 217 18.71 15.97 11.73
CA SER A 217 19.82 16.64 11.04
C SER A 217 19.49 18.02 10.48
N ILE A 218 18.21 18.33 10.29
CA ILE A 218 17.71 19.63 9.86
C ILE A 218 17.14 20.46 11.02
N GLY A 219 17.25 19.97 12.26
CA GLY A 219 16.79 20.66 13.47
C GLY A 219 15.27 20.74 13.63
N GLU A 220 14.52 19.87 12.95
CA GLU A 220 13.05 19.84 13.01
C GLU A 220 12.59 18.83 14.07
N PRO A 221 11.45 19.05 14.75
CA PRO A 221 10.94 18.08 15.71
C PRO A 221 10.29 16.88 15.01
N ILE A 222 10.36 15.70 15.64
CA ILE A 222 9.72 14.46 15.17
C ILE A 222 8.19 14.62 15.15
N VAL A 223 7.64 15.39 16.11
CA VAL A 223 6.22 15.67 16.26
C VAL A 223 5.99 17.18 16.14
N LYS A 224 5.04 17.58 15.29
CA LYS A 224 4.60 18.97 15.09
C LYS A 224 3.16 19.09 15.57
N GLY A 225 2.95 19.70 16.73
CA GLY A 225 1.63 19.75 17.38
C GLY A 225 1.17 18.35 17.79
N ASN A 226 0.05 17.88 17.24
CA ASN A 226 -0.51 16.55 17.51
C ASN A 226 -0.30 15.55 16.36
N LYS A 227 0.63 15.82 15.45
CA LYS A 227 0.92 14.98 14.27
C LYS A 227 2.42 14.75 14.10
N PHE A 228 2.75 13.64 13.46
CA PHE A 228 4.12 13.39 13.02
C PHE A 228 4.59 14.43 12.01
N ASN A 229 5.90 14.69 12.00
CA ASN A 229 6.53 15.55 11.02
C ASN A 229 6.14 15.12 9.59
N PRO A 230 5.72 16.05 8.71
CA PRO A 230 5.30 15.74 7.34
C PRO A 230 6.33 14.96 6.51
N ILE A 231 7.62 14.99 6.88
CA ILE A 231 8.66 14.18 6.24
C ILE A 231 8.32 12.68 6.32
N PHE A 232 7.70 12.19 7.40
CA PHE A 232 7.21 10.81 7.46
C PHE A 232 6.08 10.51 6.46
N GLY A 233 5.27 11.51 6.09
CA GLY A 233 4.23 11.35 5.07
C GLY A 233 4.72 11.49 3.63
N MET A 234 5.99 11.84 3.41
CA MET A 234 6.48 12.19 2.08
C MET A 234 6.64 10.95 1.19
N ILE A 235 6.21 11.05 -0.07
CA ILE A 235 6.44 10.01 -1.08
C ILE A 235 7.95 9.78 -1.24
N GLN A 236 8.39 8.52 -1.26
CA GLN A 236 9.81 8.15 -1.24
C GLN A 236 10.67 8.86 -2.29
N LYS A 237 10.19 8.98 -3.53
CA LYS A 237 10.90 9.71 -4.61
C LYS A 237 11.13 11.19 -4.26
N ARG A 238 10.12 11.84 -3.67
CA ARG A 238 10.21 13.23 -3.25
C ARG A 238 11.14 13.38 -2.04
N TYR A 239 11.03 12.46 -1.08
CA TYR A 239 11.91 12.41 0.09
C TYR A 239 13.39 12.31 -0.32
N GLN A 240 13.74 11.36 -1.18
CA GLN A 240 15.12 11.19 -1.66
C GLN A 240 15.67 12.42 -2.38
N LYS A 241 14.84 13.13 -3.15
CA LYS A 241 15.23 14.39 -3.79
C LYS A 241 15.57 15.45 -2.74
N ASN A 242 14.71 15.62 -1.74
CA ASN A 242 14.90 16.60 -0.68
C ASN A 242 16.16 16.32 0.16
N VAL A 243 16.45 15.05 0.47
CA VAL A 243 17.66 14.66 1.21
C VAL A 243 18.91 15.06 0.43
N LYS A 244 18.98 14.75 -0.87
CA LYS A 244 20.12 15.12 -1.73
C LYS A 244 20.31 16.63 -1.81
N GLU A 245 19.24 17.38 -2.06
CA GLU A 245 19.30 18.85 -2.11
C GLU A 245 19.80 19.44 -0.78
N TYR A 246 19.42 18.85 0.35
CA TYR A 246 19.91 19.29 1.66
C TYR A 246 21.39 18.97 1.87
N GLU A 247 21.83 17.77 1.51
CA GLU A 247 23.24 17.38 1.61
C GLU A 247 24.15 18.27 0.75
N GLU A 248 23.73 18.59 -0.48
CA GLU A 248 24.42 19.52 -1.38
C GLU A 248 24.51 20.92 -0.78
N LYS A 249 23.39 21.46 -0.27
CA LYS A 249 23.38 22.76 0.42
C LYS A 249 24.26 22.77 1.66
N LYS A 250 24.23 21.70 2.46
CA LYS A 250 25.05 21.56 3.67
C LYS A 250 26.54 21.57 3.33
N LYS A 251 26.94 20.87 2.25
CA LYS A 251 28.32 20.89 1.76
C LYS A 251 28.76 22.30 1.35
N LEU A 252 27.94 22.98 0.55
CA LEU A 252 28.22 24.35 0.10
C LEU A 252 28.34 25.34 1.27
N ILE A 253 27.46 25.24 2.27
CA ILE A 253 27.53 26.06 3.49
C ILE A 253 28.84 25.78 4.27
N GLY A 254 29.30 24.53 4.30
CA GLY A 254 30.57 24.15 4.90
C GLY A 254 31.77 24.79 4.20
N GLU A 255 31.79 24.73 2.86
CA GLU A 255 32.82 25.37 2.03
C GLU A 255 32.86 26.90 2.25
N ILE A 256 31.69 27.54 2.28
CA ILE A 256 31.57 28.99 2.57
C ILE A 256 32.10 29.33 3.96
N LYS A 257 31.77 28.54 4.99
CA LYS A 257 32.25 28.78 6.36
C LYS A 257 33.77 28.63 6.47
N GLY A 258 34.35 27.65 5.78
CA GLY A 258 35.81 27.47 5.73
C GLY A 258 36.50 28.68 5.10
N ALA A 259 35.99 29.15 3.95
CA ALA A 259 36.55 30.32 3.27
C ALA A 259 36.45 31.61 4.11
N ILE A 260 35.37 31.79 4.88
CA ILE A 260 35.23 32.94 5.79
C ILE A 260 36.27 32.88 6.91
N GLN A 261 36.50 31.71 7.51
CA GLN A 261 37.48 31.52 8.58
C GLN A 261 38.90 31.81 8.08
N GLU A 262 39.27 31.29 6.91
CA GLU A 262 40.59 31.55 6.29
C GLU A 262 40.79 33.05 6.03
N GLY A 263 39.75 33.76 5.58
CA GLY A 263 39.79 35.21 5.39
C GLY A 263 40.04 35.97 6.69
N GLN A 264 39.36 35.58 7.78
CA GLN A 264 39.55 36.20 9.11
C GLN A 264 40.96 35.99 9.66
N GLU A 265 41.53 34.80 9.50
CA GLU A 265 42.91 34.50 9.93
C GLU A 265 43.95 35.29 9.13
N LEU A 266 43.73 35.50 7.83
CA LEU A 266 44.59 36.34 7.00
C LEU A 266 44.54 37.81 7.44
N ASP A 267 43.34 38.33 7.74
CA ASP A 267 43.17 39.71 8.21
C ASP A 267 43.86 39.95 9.57
N GLU A 268 43.81 38.99 10.49
CA GLU A 268 44.54 39.04 11.77
C GLU A 268 46.07 39.01 11.57
N GLN A 269 46.56 38.21 10.63
CA GLN A 269 47.99 38.16 10.29
C GLN A 269 48.48 39.45 9.62
N ILE A 270 47.65 40.13 8.84
CA ILE A 270 47.98 41.42 8.23
C ILE A 270 48.04 42.50 9.31
N ASN A 271 47.01 42.60 10.16
CA ASN A 271 46.94 43.61 11.23
C ASN A 271 48.06 43.48 12.27
N SER A 272 48.49 42.25 12.59
CA SER A 272 49.61 42.02 13.52
C SER A 272 50.98 42.40 12.94
N LYS A 273 51.16 42.32 11.60
CA LYS A 273 52.39 42.78 10.93
C LYS A 273 52.48 44.30 10.84
N GLU A 274 51.36 45.00 10.65
CA GLU A 274 51.33 46.47 10.61
C GLU A 274 51.62 47.12 11.98
N GLN A 275 51.23 46.47 13.09
CA GLN A 275 51.55 46.95 14.45
C GLN A 275 53.03 46.74 14.82
N SER A 276 53.72 45.79 14.17
CA SER A 276 55.14 45.49 14.42
C SER A 276 56.11 46.43 13.70
N GLN A 277 55.60 47.34 12.85
CA GLN A 277 56.37 48.28 12.03
C GLN A 277 56.20 49.76 12.45
N LYS A 278 55.56 50.02 13.60
CA LYS A 278 55.57 51.32 14.29
C LYS A 278 56.46 51.27 15.52
#